data_AF-A0A7V6IKE8-F1
#
_entry.id   AF-A0A7V6IKE8-F1
#
_cell.length_a   1.000
_cell.length_b   1.000
_cell.length_c   1.000
_cell.angle_alpha   90.00
_cell.angle_beta   90.00
_cell.angle_gamma   90.00
#
_symmetry.space_group_name_H-M   'P 1'
#
loop_
_entity.id
_entity.type
_entity.pdbx_description
1 polymer ?
#
loop_
_entity_poly.entity_id
_entity_poly.type
_entity_poly.pdbx_seq_one_letter_code
_entity_poly.pdbx_strand_id
1 'polypeptide(L)'
;MKFFITKIVFFCFIGLGFNTLNAQNPNSVSYQFLSDALIVNENLNAFLLPQISTISYENGSLALSQRNAKKIFADVASISNLYQQNNAFKDVVFIEILVRNQNDNNFSLQLSQLQSFTQLEYVLVTYAYDICSNNQVNCIENNLRSKIVGDSSLTVLYRLDLPR
;
A
#
# COMPACT_ATOMS: atom_id res chain seq x y z
N MET A 1 69.88 17.01 -28.65
CA MET A 1 69.21 18.06 -27.85
C MET A 1 67.83 18.28 -28.47
N LYS A 2 66.78 17.61 -27.98
CA LYS A 2 65.78 18.11 -27.00
C LYS A 2 65.05 19.39 -27.45
N PHE A 3 63.82 19.24 -27.95
CA PHE A 3 62.64 20.14 -27.86
C PHE A 3 61.41 19.33 -28.33
N PHE A 4 60.68 18.60 -27.46
CA PHE A 4 59.44 18.98 -26.73
C PHE A 4 58.35 19.65 -27.59
N ILE A 5 57.42 18.87 -28.17
CA ILE A 5 56.03 18.55 -27.73
C ILE A 5 55.09 19.77 -27.67
N THR A 6 54.09 19.81 -28.57
CA THR A 6 52.73 20.28 -28.25
C THR A 6 51.73 19.66 -29.25
N LYS A 7 51.10 18.56 -28.86
CA LYS A 7 49.83 18.11 -29.51
C LYS A 7 48.72 18.32 -28.49
N ILE A 8 47.86 19.29 -28.76
CA ILE A 8 46.63 19.53 -28.01
C ILE A 8 45.67 18.41 -28.39
N VAL A 9 45.47 17.47 -27.47
CA VAL A 9 44.40 16.48 -27.57
C VAL A 9 43.23 17.03 -26.77
N PHE A 10 42.21 17.50 -27.48
CA PHE A 10 40.96 17.98 -26.93
C PHE A 10 40.15 16.75 -26.45
N PHE A 11 40.29 16.39 -25.17
CA PHE A 11 39.42 15.40 -24.55
C PHE A 11 38.07 16.06 -24.28
N CYS A 12 37.12 15.79 -25.17
CA CYS A 12 35.71 16.08 -24.94
C CYS A 12 35.21 15.12 -23.85
N PHE A 13 35.23 15.57 -22.58
CA PHE A 13 34.49 14.91 -21.51
C PHE A 13 33.01 15.10 -21.81
N ILE A 14 32.43 14.16 -22.55
CA ILE A 14 30.99 13.92 -22.51
C ILE A 14 30.75 13.42 -21.09
N GLY A 15 30.25 14.32 -20.23
CA GLY A 15 29.75 13.97 -18.93
C GLY A 15 28.63 12.96 -19.13
N LEU A 16 28.97 11.68 -18.98
CA LEU A 16 27.98 10.65 -18.72
C LEU A 16 27.42 10.98 -17.33
N GLY A 17 26.35 11.78 -17.33
CA GLY A 17 25.43 11.84 -16.21
C GLY A 17 24.93 10.43 -16.00
N PHE A 18 25.57 9.70 -15.09
CA PHE A 18 24.98 8.53 -14.48
C PHE A 18 23.70 9.03 -13.81
N ASN A 19 22.56 8.84 -14.48
CA ASN A 19 21.29 8.80 -13.79
C ASN A 19 21.45 7.70 -12.75
N THR A 20 21.63 8.11 -11.50
CA THR A 20 21.49 7.24 -10.35
C THR A 20 20.10 6.64 -10.46
N LEU A 21 20.01 5.42 -10.97
CA LEU A 21 18.85 4.56 -10.79
C LEU A 21 18.72 4.44 -9.28
N ASN A 22 17.73 5.15 -8.74
CA ASN A 22 17.35 5.07 -7.35
C ASN A 22 16.97 3.60 -7.13
N ALA A 23 17.90 2.82 -6.57
CA ALA A 23 17.65 1.44 -6.23
C ALA A 23 16.51 1.45 -5.21
N GLN A 24 15.28 1.17 -5.67
CA GLN A 24 14.14 1.00 -4.79
C GLN A 24 14.51 -0.10 -3.80
N ASN A 25 14.52 0.25 -2.51
CA ASN A 25 14.74 -0.70 -1.43
C ASN A 25 13.69 -1.83 -1.59
N PRO A 26 14.09 -3.10 -1.76
CA PRO A 26 13.14 -4.20 -1.98
C PRO A 26 12.15 -4.39 -0.82
N ASN A 27 12.39 -3.75 0.33
CA ASN A 27 11.53 -3.78 1.51
C ASN A 27 10.67 -2.51 1.68
N SER A 28 10.45 -1.74 0.62
CA SER A 28 9.63 -0.52 0.69
C SER A 28 8.16 -0.78 0.36
N VAL A 29 7.27 -0.16 1.12
CA VAL A 29 5.83 -0.08 0.82
C VAL A 29 5.60 0.73 -0.46
N SER A 30 4.91 0.15 -1.44
CA SER A 30 4.49 0.86 -2.66
C SER A 30 3.07 1.41 -2.50
N TYR A 31 2.75 2.51 -3.20
CA TYR A 31 1.43 3.15 -3.14
C TYR A 31 0.85 3.26 -4.55
N GLN A 32 -0.41 2.88 -4.72
CA GLN A 32 -1.10 2.91 -6.00
C GLN A 32 -2.55 3.35 -5.84
N PHE A 33 -2.94 4.38 -6.57
CA PHE A 33 -4.34 4.78 -6.67
C PHE A 33 -5.12 3.75 -7.48
N LEU A 34 -6.27 3.33 -6.97
CA LEU A 34 -7.18 2.41 -7.64
C LEU A 34 -8.33 3.20 -8.26
N SER A 35 -8.24 3.46 -9.57
CA SER A 35 -9.33 4.06 -10.34
C SER A 35 -10.24 2.98 -10.92
N ASP A 36 -11.51 3.32 -11.18
CA ASP A 36 -12.48 2.41 -11.83
C ASP A 36 -12.02 1.91 -13.21
N ALA A 37 -11.03 2.57 -13.82
CA ALA A 37 -10.47 2.25 -15.12
C ALA A 37 -9.18 1.40 -15.07
N LEU A 38 -8.67 1.09 -13.87
CA LEU A 38 -7.42 0.37 -13.74
C LEU A 38 -7.64 -1.13 -13.99
N ILE A 39 -6.98 -1.65 -15.02
CA ILE A 39 -6.67 -3.07 -15.15
C ILE A 39 -5.68 -3.37 -14.02
N VAL A 40 -6.23 -3.57 -12.83
CA VAL A 40 -5.48 -4.15 -11.73
C VAL A 40 -5.12 -5.58 -12.16
N ASN A 41 -3.91 -6.05 -11.83
CA ASN A 41 -3.46 -7.43 -12.09
C ASN A 41 -4.64 -8.42 -11.91
N GLU A 42 -4.80 -9.38 -12.82
CA GLU A 42 -5.91 -10.36 -12.79
C GLU A 42 -6.09 -11.01 -11.40
N ASN A 43 -4.98 -11.20 -10.68
CA ASN A 43 -4.96 -11.73 -9.32
C ASN A 43 -5.59 -10.77 -8.27
N LEU A 44 -5.44 -9.46 -8.45
CA LEU A 44 -5.96 -8.46 -7.52
C LEU A 44 -7.44 -8.16 -7.77
N ASN A 45 -7.89 -8.21 -9.02
CA ASN A 45 -9.32 -8.12 -9.35
C ASN A 45 -10.14 -9.19 -8.62
N ALA A 46 -9.60 -10.40 -8.46
CA ALA A 46 -10.26 -11.45 -7.69
C ALA A 46 -10.57 -10.99 -6.24
N PHE A 47 -9.64 -10.30 -5.57
CA PHE A 47 -9.81 -9.77 -4.19
C PHE A 47 -10.77 -8.60 -4.05
N LEU A 48 -11.05 -7.90 -5.14
CA LEU A 48 -12.02 -6.82 -5.17
C LEU A 48 -13.45 -7.34 -5.36
N LEU A 49 -13.62 -8.61 -5.76
CA LEU A 49 -14.94 -9.21 -5.94
C LEU A 49 -15.53 -9.69 -4.60
N PRO A 50 -16.87 -9.58 -4.43
CA PRO A 50 -17.56 -9.99 -3.20
C PRO A 50 -17.55 -11.51 -2.94
N GLN A 51 -17.10 -12.31 -3.91
CA GLN A 51 -17.17 -13.78 -3.87
C GLN A 51 -15.96 -14.45 -3.18
N ILE A 52 -14.95 -13.68 -2.75
CA ILE A 52 -13.81 -14.24 -2.03
C ILE A 52 -14.14 -14.48 -0.57
N SER A 53 -13.65 -15.61 -0.03
CA SER A 53 -13.69 -15.95 1.39
C SER A 53 -13.15 -14.79 2.22
N THR A 54 -14.07 -14.08 2.87
CA THR A 54 -13.80 -12.83 3.58
C THR A 54 -14.09 -13.00 5.07
N ILE A 55 -13.19 -12.50 5.91
CA ILE A 55 -13.47 -12.24 7.33
C ILE A 55 -13.82 -10.76 7.45
N SER A 56 -14.86 -10.42 8.20
CA SER A 56 -15.22 -9.02 8.46
C SER A 56 -15.10 -8.72 9.94
N TYR A 57 -14.45 -7.60 10.27
CA TYR A 57 -14.63 -6.94 11.55
C TYR A 57 -15.61 -5.78 11.36
N GLU A 58 -16.80 -5.94 11.92
CA GLU A 58 -17.78 -4.85 12.05
C GLU A 58 -17.96 -4.54 13.52
N ASN A 59 -17.76 -3.27 13.90
CA ASN A 59 -17.92 -2.82 15.29
C ASN A 59 -17.12 -3.66 16.30
N GLY A 60 -15.90 -4.06 15.93
CA GLY A 60 -14.99 -4.83 16.81
C GLY A 60 -15.32 -6.32 16.99
N SER A 61 -16.36 -6.84 16.34
CA SER A 61 -16.73 -8.26 16.40
C SER A 61 -16.32 -9.00 15.12
N LEU A 62 -15.74 -10.18 15.29
CA LEU A 62 -15.31 -11.05 14.18
C LEU A 62 -16.53 -11.79 13.61
N ALA A 63 -16.97 -11.42 12.42
CA ALA A 63 -17.91 -12.22 11.63
C ALA A 63 -17.11 -13.26 10.83
N LEU A 64 -16.90 -14.45 11.42
CA LEU A 64 -16.26 -15.57 10.72
C LEU A 64 -17.23 -16.16 9.71
N SER A 65 -16.97 -15.97 8.42
CA SER A 65 -17.69 -16.74 7.39
C SER A 65 -16.97 -18.02 6.97
N GLN A 66 -15.63 -18.11 6.92
CA GLN A 66 -14.96 -19.30 6.36
C GLN A 66 -13.55 -19.56 6.93
N ARG A 67 -13.15 -20.84 7.05
CA ARG A 67 -11.73 -21.21 7.19
C ARG A 67 -11.00 -20.85 5.89
N ASN A 68 -9.75 -20.40 5.98
CA ASN A 68 -8.88 -20.03 4.85
C ASN A 68 -9.34 -18.76 4.10
N ALA A 69 -9.82 -17.76 4.84
CA ALA A 69 -10.16 -16.48 4.22
C ALA A 69 -8.93 -15.86 3.56
N LYS A 70 -9.10 -15.38 2.33
CA LYS A 70 -8.05 -14.70 1.57
C LYS A 70 -8.11 -13.18 1.72
N LYS A 71 -9.24 -12.68 2.21
CA LYS A 71 -9.53 -11.26 2.41
C LYS A 71 -10.00 -11.00 3.83
N ILE A 72 -9.61 -9.85 4.39
CA ILE A 72 -10.22 -9.32 5.61
C ILE A 72 -10.71 -7.89 5.36
N PHE A 73 -11.91 -7.59 5.85
CA PHE A 73 -12.44 -6.25 5.93
C PHE A 73 -12.35 -5.76 7.37
N ALA A 74 -11.91 -4.51 7.55
CA ALA A 74 -11.87 -3.84 8.84
C ALA A 74 -12.25 -2.38 8.69
N ASP A 75 -13.02 -1.86 9.65
CA ASP A 75 -13.08 -0.42 9.89
C ASP A 75 -11.87 0.04 10.72
N VAL A 76 -11.66 1.35 10.80
CA VAL A 76 -10.57 1.93 11.59
C VAL A 76 -10.62 1.50 13.06
N ALA A 77 -11.82 1.41 13.66
CA ALA A 77 -11.98 0.98 15.04
C ALA A 77 -11.51 -0.47 15.29
N SER A 78 -11.48 -1.28 14.24
CA SER A 78 -11.12 -2.70 14.31
C SER A 78 -9.65 -2.98 13.96
N ILE A 79 -8.84 -1.98 13.64
CA ILE A 79 -7.41 -2.18 13.29
C ILE A 79 -6.65 -2.90 14.39
N SER A 80 -6.91 -2.60 15.66
CA SER A 80 -6.24 -3.29 16.79
C SER A 80 -6.51 -4.79 16.80
N ASN A 81 -7.64 -5.24 16.25
CA ASN A 81 -7.98 -6.66 16.17
C ASN A 81 -7.12 -7.39 15.13
N LEU A 82 -6.57 -6.67 14.14
CA LEU A 82 -5.64 -7.25 13.17
C LEU A 82 -4.30 -7.65 13.82
N TYR A 83 -3.95 -7.11 14.99
CA TYR A 83 -2.72 -7.46 15.70
C TYR A 83 -2.86 -8.73 16.56
N GLN A 84 -4.07 -9.31 16.61
CA GLN A 84 -4.30 -10.53 17.38
C GLN A 84 -3.62 -11.73 16.71
N GLN A 85 -3.12 -12.65 17.55
CA GLN A 85 -2.65 -13.95 17.09
C GLN A 85 -3.85 -14.82 16.70
N ASN A 86 -4.10 -14.94 15.39
CA ASN A 86 -5.21 -15.74 14.87
C ASN A 86 -4.76 -16.56 13.66
N ASN A 87 -4.87 -17.89 13.76
CA ASN A 87 -4.49 -18.80 12.68
C ASN A 87 -5.30 -18.57 11.40
N ALA A 88 -6.50 -17.98 11.49
CA ALA A 88 -7.32 -17.66 10.32
C ALA A 88 -6.68 -16.57 9.43
N PHE A 89 -5.68 -15.81 9.92
CA PHE A 89 -5.03 -14.73 9.17
C PHE A 89 -3.84 -15.20 8.32
N LYS A 90 -3.37 -16.44 8.51
CA LYS A 90 -2.18 -16.96 7.81
C LYS A 90 -2.33 -16.98 6.29
N ASP A 91 -3.56 -17.22 5.83
CA ASP A 91 -3.91 -17.30 4.42
C ASP A 91 -4.41 -15.98 3.84
N VAL A 92 -4.53 -14.92 4.65
CA VAL A 92 -5.02 -13.63 4.18
C VAL A 92 -3.94 -12.96 3.35
N VAL A 93 -4.32 -12.63 2.12
CA VAL A 93 -3.47 -11.95 1.12
C VAL A 93 -3.82 -10.47 1.02
N PHE A 94 -5.04 -10.11 1.42
CA PHE A 94 -5.63 -8.79 1.19
C PHE A 94 -6.35 -8.26 2.43
N ILE A 95 -6.00 -7.04 2.87
CA ILE A 95 -6.72 -6.29 3.92
C ILE A 95 -7.43 -5.10 3.28
N GLU A 96 -8.73 -4.95 3.54
CA GLU A 96 -9.50 -3.75 3.20
C GLU A 96 -9.80 -2.94 4.47
N ILE A 97 -9.38 -1.67 4.49
CA ILE A 97 -9.62 -0.72 5.57
C ILE A 97 -10.59 0.34 5.09
N LEU A 98 -11.72 0.47 5.79
CA LEU A 98 -12.70 1.54 5.56
C LEU A 98 -12.46 2.71 6.52
N VAL A 99 -12.19 3.89 5.97
CA VAL A 99 -12.10 5.16 6.69
C VAL A 99 -13.39 5.95 6.42
N ARG A 100 -14.30 6.00 7.40
CA ARG A 100 -15.66 6.52 7.15
C ARG A 100 -15.75 8.04 7.23
N ASN A 101 -14.93 8.65 8.07
CA ASN A 101 -15.04 10.07 8.39
C ASN A 101 -13.69 10.64 8.85
N GLN A 102 -13.66 11.95 9.12
CA GLN A 102 -12.46 12.66 9.55
C GLN A 102 -11.88 12.14 10.89
N ASN A 103 -12.71 11.64 11.81
CA ASN A 103 -12.23 11.11 13.09
C ASN A 103 -11.47 9.79 12.89
N ASP A 104 -11.93 8.97 11.95
CA ASP A 104 -11.26 7.72 11.56
C ASP A 104 -9.91 7.98 10.88
N ASN A 105 -9.67 9.20 10.39
CA ASN A 105 -8.44 9.52 9.67
C ASN A 105 -7.19 9.37 10.53
N ASN A 106 -7.26 9.48 11.85
CA ASN A 106 -6.08 9.41 12.72
C ASN A 106 -5.56 7.98 12.97
N PHE A 107 -5.98 7.01 12.16
CA PHE A 107 -5.53 5.64 12.27
C PHE A 107 -4.03 5.47 11.98
N SER A 108 -3.45 4.42 12.55
CA SER A 108 -2.12 3.93 12.20
C SER A 108 -2.14 2.41 12.09
N LEU A 109 -1.66 1.89 10.96
CA LEU A 109 -1.45 0.48 10.72
C LEU A 109 0.05 0.18 10.83
N GLN A 110 0.42 -0.57 11.86
CA GLN A 110 1.80 -0.98 12.14
C GLN A 110 2.04 -2.36 11.52
N LEU A 111 2.72 -2.41 10.38
CA LEU A 111 2.93 -3.64 9.62
C LEU A 111 3.73 -4.69 10.41
N SER A 112 4.65 -4.24 11.26
CA SER A 112 5.43 -5.12 12.16
C SER A 112 4.57 -5.85 13.20
N GLN A 113 3.35 -5.38 13.45
CA GLN A 113 2.40 -6.00 14.39
C GLN A 113 1.46 -7.00 13.71
N LEU A 114 1.45 -7.08 12.36
CA LEU A 114 0.63 -8.02 11.59
C LEU A 114 1.28 -9.42 11.48
N GLN A 115 1.82 -9.94 12.59
CA GLN A 115 2.63 -11.17 12.58
C GLN A 115 1.88 -12.43 12.13
N SER A 116 0.55 -12.44 12.28
CA SER A 116 -0.30 -13.56 11.85
C SER A 116 -0.50 -13.61 10.33
N PHE A 117 -0.16 -12.54 9.60
CA PHE A 117 -0.43 -12.36 8.18
C PHE A 117 0.76 -12.75 7.31
N THR A 118 1.03 -14.05 7.22
CA THR A 118 2.22 -14.58 6.53
C THR A 118 2.18 -14.50 5.01
N GLN A 119 1.00 -14.26 4.41
CA GLN A 119 0.79 -14.18 2.95
C GLN A 119 0.31 -12.79 2.50
N LEU A 120 0.39 -11.76 3.36
CA LEU A 120 -0.13 -10.43 3.04
C LEU A 120 0.69 -9.77 1.94
N GLU A 121 0.00 -9.40 0.86
CA GLU A 121 0.59 -8.70 -0.28
C GLU A 121 -0.01 -7.30 -0.47
N TYR A 122 -1.28 -7.12 -0.09
CA TYR A 122 -2.04 -5.90 -0.39
C TYR A 122 -2.80 -5.35 0.82
N VAL A 123 -2.77 -4.03 0.95
CA VAL A 123 -3.67 -3.27 1.84
C VAL A 123 -4.42 -2.26 0.99
N LEU A 124 -5.75 -2.36 0.93
CA LEU A 124 -6.62 -1.36 0.34
C LEU A 124 -7.16 -0.43 1.41
N VAL A 125 -6.95 0.87 1.24
CA VAL A 125 -7.61 1.89 2.05
C VAL A 125 -8.69 2.59 1.23
N THR A 126 -9.94 2.44 1.66
CA THR A 126 -11.10 3.08 1.06
C THR A 126 -11.54 4.25 1.94
N TYR A 127 -11.51 5.47 1.40
CA TYR A 127 -12.04 6.65 2.08
C TYR A 127 -13.49 6.90 1.63
N ALA A 128 -14.43 6.90 2.57
CA ALA A 128 -15.84 7.19 2.30
C ALA A 128 -16.22 8.66 2.54
N TYR A 129 -15.22 9.55 2.58
CA TYR A 129 -15.38 10.98 2.72
C TYR A 129 -14.26 11.73 1.98
N ASP A 130 -14.46 13.02 1.70
CA ASP A 130 -13.43 13.85 1.04
C ASP A 130 -12.32 14.23 2.04
N ILE A 131 -11.25 13.45 2.00
CA ILE A 131 -10.03 13.63 2.79
C ILE A 131 -9.18 14.84 2.33
N CYS A 132 -9.32 15.29 1.08
CA CYS A 132 -8.36 16.19 0.43
C CYS A 132 -9.00 17.46 -0.17
N SER A 133 -10.28 17.72 0.14
CA SER A 133 -11.06 18.90 -0.26
C SER A 133 -11.12 19.18 -1.77
N ASN A 134 -10.72 18.21 -2.61
CA ASN A 134 -10.63 18.29 -4.08
C ASN A 134 -10.21 16.93 -4.70
N ASN A 135 -10.35 15.81 -3.98
CA ASN A 135 -10.03 14.46 -4.47
C ASN A 135 -8.61 14.29 -5.05
N GLN A 136 -7.64 15.10 -4.61
CA GLN A 136 -6.29 15.03 -5.15
C GLN A 136 -5.60 13.73 -4.69
N VAL A 137 -5.35 12.84 -5.63
CA VAL A 137 -4.69 11.53 -5.45
C VAL A 137 -3.40 11.65 -4.63
N ASN A 138 -2.55 12.63 -4.94
CA ASN A 138 -1.29 12.87 -4.24
C ASN A 138 -1.47 13.23 -2.76
N CYS A 139 -2.57 13.92 -2.42
CA CYS A 139 -2.86 14.26 -1.02
C CYS A 139 -3.21 13.00 -0.21
N ILE A 140 -3.98 12.07 -0.80
CA ILE A 140 -4.34 10.80 -0.17
C ILE A 140 -3.08 9.96 0.06
N GLU A 141 -2.23 9.85 -0.95
CA GLU A 141 -0.97 9.12 -0.83
C GLU A 141 -0.09 9.67 0.28
N ASN A 142 0.13 11.00 0.32
CA ASN A 142 0.93 11.64 1.36
C ASN A 142 0.33 11.43 2.75
N ASN A 143 -1.00 11.46 2.85
CA ASN A 143 -1.70 11.16 4.09
C ASN A 143 -1.45 9.70 4.54
N LEU A 144 -1.51 8.73 3.63
CA LEU A 144 -1.30 7.31 3.90
C LEU A 144 0.14 6.95 4.27
N ARG A 145 1.14 7.64 3.70
CA ARG A 145 2.56 7.43 4.01
C ARG A 145 2.89 7.59 5.51
N SER A 146 2.15 8.44 6.21
CA SER A 146 2.28 8.61 7.67
C SER A 146 1.49 7.59 8.50
N LYS A 147 0.55 6.85 7.89
CA LYS A 147 -0.40 5.99 8.60
C LYS A 147 -0.01 4.53 8.54
N ILE A 148 0.51 4.09 7.41
CA ILE A 148 0.97 2.71 7.22
C ILE A 148 2.47 2.71 7.46
N VAL A 149 2.88 2.13 8.59
CA VAL A 149 4.24 2.22 9.11
C VAL A 149 4.86 0.83 9.17
N GLY A 150 6.05 0.70 8.61
CA GLY A 150 6.87 -0.51 8.68
C GLY A 150 7.60 -0.80 7.37
N ASP A 151 8.60 -1.66 7.47
CA ASP A 151 9.36 -2.15 6.33
C ASP A 151 8.77 -3.49 5.89
N SER A 152 8.01 -3.49 4.80
CA SER A 152 7.41 -4.68 4.22
C SER A 152 7.32 -4.50 2.71
N SER A 153 7.56 -5.58 1.98
CA SER A 153 7.30 -5.67 0.54
C SER A 153 5.79 -5.89 0.33
N LEU A 154 4.98 -4.83 0.53
CA LEU A 154 3.55 -4.86 0.26
C LEU A 154 3.11 -3.65 -0.57
N THR A 155 1.97 -3.81 -1.23
CA THR A 155 1.35 -2.74 -2.02
C THR A 155 0.15 -2.15 -1.29
N VAL A 156 0.20 -0.84 -1.04
CA VAL A 156 -0.93 -0.05 -0.55
C VAL A 156 -1.72 0.47 -1.74
N LEU A 157 -2.94 -0.02 -1.84
CA LEU A 157 -3.94 0.48 -2.76
C LEU A 157 -4.80 1.52 -2.05
N TYR A 158 -5.26 2.54 -2.76
CA TYR A 158 -6.19 3.51 -2.17
C TYR A 158 -7.21 4.02 -3.18
N ARG A 159 -8.44 4.25 -2.70
CA ARG A 159 -9.55 4.80 -3.49
C ARG A 159 -10.46 5.69 -2.66
N LEU A 160 -11.24 6.50 -3.37
CA LEU A 160 -12.34 7.28 -2.81
C LEU A 160 -13.65 6.59 -3.18
N ASP A 161 -14.50 6.33 -2.19
CA ASP A 161 -15.86 5.80 -2.37
C ASP A 161 -16.86 6.77 -1.73
N LEU A 162 -17.05 7.92 -2.37
CA LEU A 162 -17.92 8.96 -1.84
C LEU A 162 -19.39 8.56 -2.04
N PRO A 163 -20.23 8.62 -0.99
CA PRO A 163 -21.67 8.41 -1.15
C PRO A 163 -22.22 9.42 -2.17
N ARG A 164 -22.92 8.90 -3.19
CA ARG A 164 -23.58 9.70 -4.24
C ARG A 164 -24.90 10.29 -3.75
#